data_AF-A0AAV3T5K5-F1
#
_entry.id   AF-A0AAV3T5K5-F1
#
_cell.length_a   1.000
_cell.length_b   1.000
_cell.length_c   1.000
_cell.angle_alpha   90.00
_cell.angle_beta   90.00
_cell.angle_gamma   90.00
#
_symmetry.space_group_name_H-M   'P 1'
#
loop_
_entity.id
_entity.type
_entity.pdbx_description
1 polymer ?
#
loop_
_entity_poly.entity_id
_entity_poly.type
_entity_poly.pdbx_seq_one_letter_code
_entity_poly.pdbx_strand_id
1 'polypeptide(L)' 'MADTCEEDGCAEPAAVRLHVPWSENLEVCTSHARSRAQKDGVVAEPLEDADAEWP' A
#
# COMPACT_ATOMS: atom_id res chain seq x y z
N MET A 1 -2.76 14.26 -3.52
CA MET A 1 -3.91 13.89 -2.65
C MET A 1 -3.71 12.42 -2.40
N ALA A 2 -3.46 11.99 -1.16
CA ALA A 2 -3.28 10.56 -0.91
C ALA A 2 -4.66 9.89 -1.10
N ASP A 3 -4.76 9.02 -2.10
CA ASP A 3 -5.95 8.19 -2.29
C ASP A 3 -6.19 7.33 -1.04
N THR A 4 -7.44 6.98 -0.77
CA THR A 4 -7.77 6.11 0.37
C THR A 4 -7.33 4.68 0.04
N CYS A 5 -6.87 3.93 1.04
CA CYS A 5 -6.49 2.53 0.90
C CYS A 5 -7.53 1.75 0.09
N GLU A 6 -7.10 1.08 -0.99
CA GLU A 6 -7.97 0.31 -1.87
C GLU A 6 -8.52 -0.98 -1.24
N GLU A 7 -8.12 -1.28 0.00
CA GLU A 7 -8.67 -2.39 0.76
C GLU A 7 -10.11 -2.12 1.22
N ASP A 8 -11.00 -3.08 0.97
CA ASP A 8 -12.41 -2.97 1.34
C ASP A 8 -12.59 -2.73 2.85
N GLY A 9 -13.30 -1.67 3.20
CA GLY A 9 -13.56 -1.28 4.59
C GLY A 9 -12.41 -0.54 5.29
N CYS A 10 -11.34 -0.17 4.57
CA CYS A 10 -10.26 0.66 5.12
C CYS A 10 -10.44 2.14 4.73
N ALA A 11 -10.39 3.03 5.72
CA ALA A 11 -10.46 4.48 5.51
C ALA A 11 -9.10 5.18 5.73
N GLU A 12 -8.03 4.40 5.90
CA GLU A 12 -6.69 4.95 6.07
C GLU A 12 -6.14 5.48 4.74
N PRO A 13 -5.28 6.51 4.77
CA PRO A 13 -4.61 6.98 3.57
C PRO A 13 -3.70 5.88 2.99
N ALA A 14 -3.71 5.74 1.67
CA ALA A 14 -2.75 4.91 0.97
C ALA A 14 -1.34 5.51 1.15
N ALA A 15 -0.40 4.64 1.45
CA ALA A 15 1.00 5.01 1.72
C ALA A 15 2.00 4.10 0.99
N VAL A 16 1.51 2.98 0.43
CA VAL A 16 2.34 1.96 -0.20
C VAL A 16 1.64 1.46 -1.44
N ARG A 17 2.37 1.40 -2.56
CA ARG A 17 1.97 0.73 -3.79
C ARG A 17 2.47 -0.71 -3.76
N LEU A 18 1.56 -1.66 -3.97
CA LEU A 18 1.83 -3.07 -4.13
C LEU A 18 1.95 -3.39 -5.61
N HIS A 19 3.09 -3.93 -6.00
CA HIS A 19 3.30 -4.48 -7.33
C HIS A 19 2.87 -5.94 -7.35
N VAL A 20 1.69 -6.16 -7.92
CA VAL A 20 1.09 -7.49 -8.08
C VAL A 20 1.42 -8.00 -9.49
N PRO A 21 2.19 -9.08 -9.67
CA PRO A 21 2.63 -9.49 -11.01
C PRO A 21 1.53 -10.08 -11.90
N TRP A 22 0.36 -10.41 -11.32
CA TRP A 22 -0.78 -11.01 -12.01
C TRP A 22 -2.03 -10.12 -12.02
N SER A 23 -1.91 -8.87 -11.54
CA SER A 23 -3.01 -7.92 -11.47
C SER A 23 -2.49 -6.49 -11.59
N GLU A 24 -3.38 -5.52 -11.53
CA GLU A 24 -3.02 -4.10 -11.45
C GLU A 24 -2.31 -3.80 -10.11
N ASN A 25 -1.52 -2.72 -10.08
CA ASN A 25 -0.87 -2.28 -8.84
C ASN A 25 -1.94 -1.75 -7.88
N LEU A 26 -1.77 -2.02 -6.58
CA LEU A 26 -2.73 -1.64 -5.54
C LEU A 26 -2.11 -0.64 -4.57
N GLU A 27 -2.78 0.45 -4.27
CA GLU A 27 -2.37 1.48 -3.34
C GLU A 27 -3.10 1.29 -2.00
N VAL A 28 -2.34 0.89 -0.98
CA VAL A 28 -2.89 0.51 0.32
C VAL A 28 -2.14 1.20 1.46
N CYS A 29 -2.74 1.18 2.66
CA CYS A 29 -2.07 1.65 3.87
C CYS A 29 -0.90 0.72 4.25
N THR A 30 0.00 1.19 5.10
CA THR A 30 1.18 0.44 5.55
C THR A 30 0.82 -0.90 6.22
N SER A 31 -0.31 -0.95 6.95
CA SER A 31 -0.82 -2.15 7.60
C SER A 31 -1.23 -3.24 6.59
N HIS A 32 -2.02 -2.87 5.58
CA HIS A 32 -2.45 -3.81 4.53
C HIS A 32 -1.30 -4.20 3.61
N ALA A 33 -0.40 -3.26 3.30
CA ALA A 33 0.82 -3.56 2.55
C ALA A 33 1.63 -4.66 3.21
N ARG A 34 1.87 -4.56 4.52
CA ARG A 34 2.61 -5.57 5.28
C ARG A 34 1.91 -6.93 5.25
N SER A 35 0.59 -6.97 5.43
CA SER A 35 -0.14 -8.23 5.37
C SER A 35 -0.09 -8.87 3.97
N ARG A 36 -0.24 -8.07 2.91
CA ARG A 36 -0.23 -8.53 1.51
C ARG A 36 1.16 -8.99 1.08
N ALA A 37 2.20 -8.24 1.41
CA ALA A 37 3.58 -8.65 1.14
C ALA A 37 3.93 -10.00 1.79
N GLN A 38 3.41 -10.27 2.99
CA GLN A 38 3.66 -11.55 3.68
C GLN A 38 2.81 -12.72 3.15
N LYS A 39 1.54 -12.48 2.82
CA LYS A 39 0.61 -13.54 2.39
C LYS A 39 0.77 -13.88 0.91
N ASP A 40 0.88 -12.85 0.09
CA ASP A 40 0.83 -12.95 -1.37
C ASP A 40 2.22 -12.84 -2.00
N GLY A 41 3.25 -12.50 -1.24
CA GLY A 41 4.64 -12.40 -1.74
C GLY A 41 4.83 -11.27 -2.76
N VAL A 42 3.96 -10.26 -2.72
CA VAL A 42 3.99 -9.09 -3.60
C VAL A 42 5.02 -8.05 -3.13
N VAL A 43 5.55 -7.27 -4.06
CA VAL A 43 6.55 -6.24 -3.74
C VAL A 43 5.83 -4.97 -3.27
N ALA A 44 6.21 -4.49 -2.09
CA ALA A 44 5.70 -3.27 -1.52
C ALA A 44 6.68 -2.11 -1.78
N GLU A 45 6.21 -1.06 -2.43
CA GLU A 45 6.94 0.17 -2.70
C GLU A 45 6.27 1.33 -1.96
N PRO A 46 6.97 2.05 -1.06
CA PRO A 46 6.40 3.23 -0.42
C PRO A 46 6.07 4.31 -1.47
N LEU A 47 4.90 4.93 -1.36
CA LEU A 47 4.55 6.06 -2.22
C LEU A 47 5.46 7.25 -1.87
N GLU A 48 6.15 7.82 -2.85
CA GLU A 48 7.11 8.93 -2.68
C GLU A 48 6.47 10.23 -2.12
N ASP A 49 5.15 10.35 -2.11
CA ASP A 49 4.43 11.44 -1.42
C ASP A 49 4.18 11.15 0.09
N ALA A 50 4.56 9.97 0.58
CA ALA A 50 4.56 9.60 1.99
C ALA A 50 5.93 9.87 2.66
N ASP A 51 6.73 10.77 2.10
CA ASP A 51 7.92 11.40 2.71
C ASP A 51 7.58 12.31 3.93
N ALA A 52 6.44 12.10 4.57
CA ALA A 52 6.14 12.68 5.87
C ALA A 52 6.76 11.79 6.97
N GLU A 53 8.04 12.01 7.22
CA GLU A 53 8.73 11.79 8.50
C GLU A 53 8.61 10.37 9.09
N TRP A 54 9.52 9.47 8.69
CA TRP A 54 9.81 8.27 9.48
C TRP A 54 10.76 8.64 10.64
N PRO A 55 10.38 8.47 11.92
CA PRO A 55 11.27 8.72 13.07
C PRO A 55 12.36 7.66 13.25
#